data_AF-A0A0D6QPP7-F1
#
_entry.id   AF-A0A0D6QPP7-F1
#
_cell.length_a   1.000
_cell.length_b   1.000
_cell.length_c   1.000
_cell.angle_alpha   90.00
_cell.angle_beta   90.00
_cell.angle_gamma   90.00
#
_symmetry.space_group_name_H-M   'P 1'
#
loop_
_entity.id
_entity.type
_entity.pdbx_description
1 polymer ?
#
loop_
_entity_poly.entity_id
_entity_poly.type
_entity_poly.pdbx_seq_one_letter_code
_entity_poly.pdbx_strand_id
1 'polypeptide(L)'
;MRRRRIAPLCLCAALACAGPGARAPAPPPAGLDEAAAREVLRRFSDALGEGRWPDALALLSARWQGAYTPARLATDAAGAGPAGREAAERVRALLGQGASLRDVGGARVLDVGGGRRAVLVAEGGRWRVDALE
;
A
#
# COMPACT_ATOMS: atom_id res chain seq x y z
N MET A 1 51.60 -54.76 -26.57
CA MET A 1 50.58 -54.27 -27.51
C MET A 1 50.64 -52.74 -27.54
N ARG A 2 50.72 -52.14 -28.76
CA ARG A 2 50.18 -50.84 -29.27
C ARG A 2 49.85 -49.74 -28.23
N ARG A 3 50.14 -48.42 -28.34
CA ARG A 3 50.58 -47.43 -29.36
C ARG A 3 50.94 -46.14 -28.55
N ARG A 4 52.08 -45.48 -28.77
CA ARG A 4 52.29 -44.19 -29.50
C ARG A 4 51.32 -43.00 -29.21
N ARG A 5 51.92 -41.90 -28.69
CA ARG A 5 52.04 -40.53 -29.26
C ARG A 5 51.05 -39.37 -28.90
N ILE A 6 51.69 -38.21 -28.54
CA ILE A 6 51.42 -36.78 -28.89
C ILE A 6 50.64 -35.86 -27.89
N ALA A 7 51.28 -34.74 -27.50
CA ALA A 7 50.77 -33.49 -26.87
C ALA A 7 49.97 -32.60 -27.88
N PRO A 8 49.36 -31.41 -27.62
CA PRO A 8 49.54 -30.40 -26.55
C PRO A 8 48.24 -29.67 -26.08
N LEU A 9 48.42 -28.58 -25.32
CA LEU A 9 47.51 -27.48 -24.94
C LEU A 9 46.17 -27.33 -25.71
N CYS A 10 45.07 -27.16 -24.96
CA CYS A 10 43.95 -26.29 -25.34
C CYS A 10 43.54 -25.41 -24.15
N LEU A 11 44.06 -24.19 -24.19
CA LEU A 11 43.57 -23.03 -23.46
C LEU A 11 42.24 -22.62 -24.11
N CYS A 12 41.10 -22.84 -23.45
CA CYS A 12 39.83 -22.23 -23.83
C CYS A 12 39.43 -21.21 -22.76
N ALA A 13 39.70 -19.95 -23.09
CA ALA A 13 39.07 -18.80 -22.47
C ALA A 13 37.58 -18.73 -22.83
N ALA A 14 36.87 -17.89 -22.07
CA ALA A 14 35.62 -17.21 -22.45
C ALA A 14 34.35 -18.08 -22.24
N LEU A 15 33.22 -17.64 -21.67
CA LEU A 15 32.69 -16.31 -21.37
C LEU A 15 31.57 -16.45 -20.31
N ALA A 16 31.50 -15.46 -19.44
CA ALA A 16 30.28 -14.82 -18.93
C ALA A 16 28.94 -15.56 -19.09
N CYS A 17 28.36 -15.95 -17.97
CA CYS A 17 26.94 -15.73 -17.69
C CYS A 17 26.79 -15.22 -16.26
N ALA A 18 27.33 -14.02 -16.02
CA ALA A 18 26.71 -13.11 -15.07
C ALA A 18 25.33 -12.77 -15.65
N GLY A 19 24.33 -13.57 -15.30
CA GLY A 19 22.95 -13.23 -15.59
C GLY A 19 22.67 -11.86 -14.96
N PRO A 20 22.10 -10.89 -15.69
CA PRO A 20 21.75 -9.60 -15.11
C PRO A 20 20.77 -9.89 -13.98
N GLY A 21 21.27 -9.79 -12.75
CA GLY A 21 20.47 -9.97 -11.56
C GLY A 21 19.27 -9.04 -11.68
N ALA A 22 18.07 -9.59 -11.53
CA ALA A 22 16.88 -8.81 -11.31
C ALA A 22 17.20 -7.86 -10.16
N ARG A 23 17.48 -6.60 -10.48
CA ARG A 23 17.75 -5.57 -9.49
C ARG A 23 16.49 -5.53 -8.66
N ALA A 24 16.60 -5.87 -7.37
CA ALA A 24 15.48 -5.75 -6.46
C ALA A 24 14.88 -4.35 -6.66
N PRO A 25 13.55 -4.22 -6.81
CA PRO A 25 12.92 -2.92 -7.00
C PRO A 25 13.41 -1.99 -5.89
N ALA A 26 13.78 -0.77 -6.26
CA ALA A 26 14.25 0.21 -5.30
C ALA A 26 13.21 0.33 -4.17
N PRO A 27 13.63 0.39 -2.90
CA PRO A 27 12.69 0.56 -1.81
C PRO A 27 11.89 1.85 -2.03
N PRO A 28 10.58 1.85 -1.70
CA PRO A 28 9.78 3.05 -1.82
C PRO A 28 10.41 4.19 -0.99
N PRO A 29 10.16 5.46 -1.34
CA PRO A 29 10.60 6.58 -0.54
C PRO A 29 10.17 6.41 0.92
N ALA A 30 11.02 6.80 1.87
CA ALA A 30 10.69 6.72 3.29
C ALA A 30 9.33 7.41 3.57
N GLY A 31 8.44 6.72 4.29
CA GLY A 31 7.07 7.20 4.56
C GLY A 31 6.03 6.81 3.51
N LEU A 32 6.44 6.17 2.39
CA LEU A 32 5.56 5.62 1.36
C LEU A 32 5.65 4.08 1.23
N ASP A 33 6.21 3.40 2.23
CA ASP A 33 6.14 1.94 2.31
C ASP A 33 4.73 1.45 2.71
N GLU A 34 4.53 0.13 2.65
CA GLU A 34 3.25 -0.48 3.01
C GLU A 34 2.92 -0.29 4.50
N ALA A 35 3.91 -0.33 5.39
CA ALA A 35 3.68 -0.16 6.82
C ALA A 35 3.10 1.23 7.13
N ALA A 36 3.61 2.27 6.48
CA ALA A 36 3.08 3.62 6.56
C ALA A 36 1.65 3.71 6.01
N ALA A 37 1.34 3.03 4.90
CA ALA A 37 -0.01 3.01 4.34
C ALA A 37 -1.01 2.34 5.30
N ARG A 38 -0.62 1.19 5.88
CA ARG A 38 -1.41 0.47 6.89
C ARG A 38 -1.68 1.34 8.11
N GLU A 39 -0.65 2.03 8.60
CA GLU A 39 -0.77 2.90 9.77
C GLU A 39 -1.72 4.07 9.52
N VAL A 40 -1.69 4.69 8.34
CA VAL A 40 -2.64 5.74 7.96
C VAL A 40 -4.07 5.21 7.91
N LEU A 41 -4.32 4.06 7.26
CA LEU A 41 -5.66 3.45 7.24
C LEU A 41 -6.15 3.09 8.64
N ARG A 42 -5.28 2.56 9.49
CA ARG A 42 -5.60 2.23 10.88
C ARG A 42 -6.03 3.49 11.63
N ARG A 43 -5.21 4.54 11.64
CA ARG A 43 -5.52 5.81 12.30
C ARG A 43 -6.81 6.45 11.79
N PHE A 44 -7.05 6.38 10.49
CA PHE A 44 -8.28 6.90 9.88
C PHE A 44 -9.51 6.12 10.36
N SER A 45 -9.44 4.79 10.34
CA SER A 45 -10.52 3.92 10.83
C SER A 45 -10.73 4.06 12.35
N ASP A 46 -9.66 4.29 13.10
CA ASP A 46 -9.68 4.62 14.52
C ASP A 46 -10.45 5.92 14.77
N ALA A 47 -10.07 6.99 14.09
CA ALA A 47 -10.72 8.29 14.19
C ALA A 47 -12.20 8.25 13.76
N LEU A 48 -12.56 7.52 12.70
CA LEU A 48 -13.95 7.34 12.29
C LEU A 48 -14.79 6.62 13.35
N GLY A 49 -14.30 5.49 13.88
CA GLY A 49 -15.03 4.72 14.88
C GLY A 49 -15.21 5.46 16.21
N GLU A 50 -14.23 6.29 16.58
CA GLU A 50 -14.24 7.10 17.80
C GLU A 50 -14.93 8.47 17.63
N GLY A 51 -15.34 8.84 16.41
CA GLY A 51 -15.94 10.13 16.12
C GLY A 51 -14.98 11.32 16.23
N ARG A 52 -13.67 11.10 16.08
CA ARG A 52 -12.64 12.14 16.03
C ARG A 52 -12.56 12.74 14.62
N TRP A 53 -13.61 13.45 14.22
CA TRP A 53 -13.76 13.98 12.86
C TRP A 53 -12.63 14.90 12.38
N PRO A 54 -12.05 15.79 13.22
CA PRO A 54 -10.89 16.58 12.81
C PRO A 54 -9.68 15.71 12.44
N ASP A 55 -9.42 14.64 13.20
CA ASP A 55 -8.32 13.72 12.97
C ASP A 55 -8.54 12.90 11.71
N ALA A 56 -9.78 12.43 11.48
CA ALA A 56 -10.16 11.72 10.27
C ALA A 56 -9.98 12.61 9.03
N LEU A 57 -10.47 13.86 9.08
CA LEU A 57 -10.32 14.83 7.98
C LEU A 57 -8.84 15.11 7.68
N ALA A 58 -8.00 15.26 8.71
CA ALA A 58 -6.57 15.54 8.55
C ALA A 58 -5.79 14.40 7.85
N LEU A 59 -6.36 13.20 7.78
CA LEU A 59 -5.79 12.02 7.10
C LEU A 59 -6.29 11.85 5.66
N LEU A 60 -7.34 12.56 5.26
CA LEU A 60 -7.85 12.51 3.88
C LEU A 60 -6.89 13.18 2.88
N SER A 61 -7.06 12.89 1.60
CA SER A 61 -6.36 13.57 0.49
C SER A 61 -6.66 15.07 0.47
N ALA A 62 -5.76 15.86 -0.12
CA ALA A 62 -5.92 17.32 -0.23
C ALA A 62 -7.25 17.71 -0.90
N ARG A 63 -7.71 16.90 -1.87
CA ARG A 63 -9.01 17.04 -2.53
C ARG A 63 -10.15 17.10 -1.52
N TRP A 64 -10.19 16.15 -0.59
CA TRP A 64 -11.26 16.06 0.41
C TRP A 64 -11.06 17.05 1.55
N GLN A 65 -9.82 17.32 1.96
CA GLN A 65 -9.54 18.35 2.97
C GLN A 65 -10.05 19.74 2.56
N GLY A 66 -9.97 20.08 1.25
CA GLY A 66 -10.53 21.33 0.73
C GLY A 66 -12.05 21.32 0.54
N ALA A 67 -12.66 20.13 0.40
CA ALA A 67 -14.09 19.98 0.12
C ALA A 67 -14.95 19.76 1.38
N TYR A 68 -14.35 19.31 2.48
CA TYR A 68 -15.06 18.93 3.71
C TYR A 68 -14.67 19.78 4.90
N THR A 69 -15.63 19.93 5.82
CA THR A 69 -15.39 20.35 7.19
C THR A 69 -15.57 19.14 8.13
N PRO A 70 -14.99 19.16 9.35
CA PRO A 70 -15.23 18.08 10.31
C PRO A 70 -16.72 17.87 10.61
N ALA A 71 -17.49 18.95 10.67
CA ALA A 71 -18.94 18.89 10.90
C ALA A 71 -19.67 18.20 9.73
N ARG A 72 -19.30 18.50 8.48
CA ARG A 72 -19.88 17.84 7.30
C ARG A 72 -19.51 16.36 7.24
N LEU A 73 -18.26 16.02 7.58
CA LEU A 73 -17.82 14.62 7.66
C LEU A 73 -18.64 13.84 8.71
N ALA A 74 -18.90 14.46 9.87
CA ALA A 74 -19.73 13.88 10.92
C ALA A 74 -21.18 13.64 10.44
N THR A 75 -21.77 14.63 9.76
CA THR A 75 -23.13 14.53 9.19
C THR A 75 -23.22 13.40 8.17
N ASP A 76 -22.25 13.30 7.26
CA ASP A 76 -22.23 12.25 6.24
C ASP A 76 -22.02 10.86 6.86
N ALA A 77 -21.14 10.76 7.85
CA ALA A 77 -20.94 9.52 8.61
C ALA A 77 -22.20 9.10 9.38
N ALA A 78 -22.94 10.05 9.94
CA ALA A 78 -24.22 9.78 10.59
C ALA A 78 -25.31 9.37 9.58
N GLY A 79 -25.35 10.03 8.42
CA GLY A 79 -26.28 9.72 7.33
C GLY A 79 -26.04 8.36 6.67
N ALA A 80 -24.78 7.91 6.61
CA ALA A 80 -24.42 6.57 6.17
C ALA A 80 -24.91 5.45 7.13
N GLY A 81 -25.28 5.82 8.36
CA GLY A 81 -25.81 4.90 9.36
C GLY A 81 -24.80 3.82 9.79
N PRO A 82 -25.28 2.63 10.21
CA PRO A 82 -24.42 1.54 10.68
C PRO A 82 -23.33 1.13 9.67
N ALA A 83 -23.62 1.27 8.38
CA ALA A 83 -22.72 0.87 7.30
C ALA A 83 -21.36 1.59 7.34
N GLY A 84 -21.31 2.85 7.80
CA GLY A 84 -20.07 3.60 7.93
C GLY A 84 -19.18 3.08 9.06
N ARG A 85 -19.78 2.76 10.22
CA ARG A 85 -19.06 2.13 11.35
C ARG A 85 -18.59 0.72 11.00
N GLU A 86 -19.45 -0.08 10.39
CA GLU A 86 -19.10 -1.43 9.93
C GLU A 86 -17.98 -1.42 8.89
N ALA A 87 -17.88 -0.38 8.05
CA ALA A 87 -16.77 -0.23 7.12
C ALA A 87 -15.45 0.04 7.86
N ALA A 88 -15.43 0.95 8.84
CA ALA A 88 -14.24 1.22 9.66
C ALA A 88 -13.80 -0.02 10.46
N GLU A 89 -14.75 -0.74 11.06
CA GLU A 89 -14.50 -1.99 11.80
C GLU A 89 -13.94 -3.08 10.89
N ARG A 90 -14.49 -3.24 9.68
CA ARG A 90 -13.96 -4.20 8.70
C ARG A 90 -12.53 -3.86 8.27
N VAL A 91 -12.23 -2.58 8.03
CA VAL A 91 -10.86 -2.16 7.72
C VAL A 91 -9.92 -2.52 8.87
N ARG A 92 -10.29 -2.25 10.14
CA ARG A 92 -9.49 -2.65 11.31
C ARG A 92 -9.28 -4.16 11.37
N ALA A 93 -10.34 -4.95 11.15
CA ALA A 93 -10.26 -6.41 11.17
C ALA A 93 -9.31 -6.95 10.08
N LEU A 94 -9.43 -6.45 8.85
CA LEU A 94 -8.57 -6.84 7.74
C LEU A 94 -7.09 -6.48 7.98
N LEU A 95 -6.84 -5.28 8.53
CA LEU A 95 -5.49 -4.87 8.89
C LEU A 95 -4.93 -5.74 10.03
N GLY A 96 -5.75 -6.11 11.02
CA GLY A 96 -5.36 -7.02 12.11
C GLY A 96 -5.05 -8.45 11.64
N GLN A 97 -5.70 -8.89 10.57
CA GLN A 97 -5.45 -10.20 9.92
C GLN A 97 -4.24 -10.20 8.98
N GLY A 98 -3.58 -9.04 8.79
CA GLY A 98 -2.44 -8.95 7.89
C GLY A 98 -2.79 -8.80 6.40
N ALA A 99 -4.03 -8.43 6.05
CA ALA A 99 -4.44 -8.25 4.66
C ALA A 99 -3.52 -7.26 3.93
N SER A 100 -2.92 -7.66 2.81
CA SER A 100 -1.95 -6.84 2.07
C SER A 100 -2.61 -5.73 1.27
N LEU A 101 -1.91 -4.59 1.13
CA LEU A 101 -2.36 -3.49 0.27
C LEU A 101 -1.77 -3.66 -1.13
N ARG A 102 -2.64 -3.71 -2.15
CA ARG A 102 -2.19 -3.79 -3.54
C ARG A 102 -1.66 -2.44 -4.01
N ASP A 103 -0.61 -2.47 -4.81
CA ASP A 103 -0.15 -1.30 -5.57
C ASP A 103 -0.95 -1.19 -6.87
N VAL A 104 -1.62 -0.06 -7.07
CA VAL A 104 -2.40 0.21 -8.28
C VAL A 104 -2.04 1.60 -8.79
N GLY A 105 -1.06 1.66 -9.70
CA GLY A 105 -0.66 2.92 -10.34
C GLY A 105 -0.11 3.96 -9.35
N GLY A 106 0.58 3.53 -8.28
CA GLY A 106 1.10 4.43 -7.24
C GLY A 106 0.12 4.73 -6.11
N ALA A 107 -1.12 4.22 -6.19
CA ALA A 107 -2.04 4.17 -5.06
C ALA A 107 -1.90 2.84 -4.30
N ARG A 108 -2.22 2.85 -3.00
CA ARG A 108 -2.38 1.64 -2.20
C ARG A 108 -3.85 1.33 -2.04
N VAL A 109 -4.25 0.10 -2.31
CA VAL A 109 -5.65 -0.31 -2.28
C VAL A 109 -5.82 -1.50 -1.35
N LEU A 110 -6.74 -1.38 -0.39
CA LEU A 110 -7.21 -2.48 0.45
C LEU A 110 -8.63 -2.85 0.01
N ASP A 111 -8.86 -4.12 -0.36
CA ASP A 111 -10.22 -4.60 -0.59
C ASP A 111 -10.94 -4.83 0.74
N VAL A 112 -12.08 -4.18 0.94
CA VAL A 112 -12.88 -4.26 2.18
C VAL A 112 -14.01 -5.30 2.04
N GLY A 113 -14.15 -5.91 0.87
CA GLY A 113 -15.16 -6.93 0.55
C GLY A 113 -16.50 -6.33 0.12
N GLY A 114 -17.30 -7.11 -0.62
CA GLY A 114 -18.60 -6.65 -1.14
C GLY A 114 -18.49 -5.53 -2.19
N GLY A 115 -17.43 -5.56 -3.01
CA GLY A 115 -17.15 -4.54 -4.03
C GLY A 115 -16.50 -3.25 -3.49
N ARG A 116 -16.27 -3.19 -2.18
CA ARG A 116 -15.75 -2.01 -1.47
C ARG A 116 -14.23 -2.02 -1.35
N ARG A 117 -13.62 -0.85 -1.35
CA ARG A 117 -12.17 -0.65 -1.25
C ARG A 117 -11.82 0.63 -0.48
N ALA A 118 -10.71 0.57 0.23
CA ALA A 118 -10.03 1.74 0.76
C ALA A 118 -8.85 2.09 -0.15
N VAL A 119 -8.77 3.34 -0.59
CA VAL A 119 -7.74 3.83 -1.51
C VAL A 119 -6.89 4.89 -0.82
N LEU A 120 -5.56 4.72 -0.87
CA LEU A 120 -4.59 5.70 -0.43
C LEU A 120 -3.76 6.22 -1.59
N VAL A 121 -3.51 7.53 -1.57
CA VAL A 121 -2.66 8.23 -2.54
C VAL A 121 -1.45 8.82 -1.83
N ALA A 122 -0.32 8.88 -2.53
CA ALA A 122 0.90 9.50 -2.01
C ALA A 122 0.85 11.01 -2.29
N GLU A 123 0.79 11.83 -1.23
CA GLU A 123 0.76 13.29 -1.32
C GLU A 123 1.78 13.91 -0.37
N GLY A 124 2.72 14.71 -0.89
CA GLY A 124 3.73 15.38 -0.07
C GLY A 124 4.57 14.42 0.77
N GLY A 125 4.93 13.26 0.21
CA GLY A 125 5.79 12.26 0.86
C GLY A 125 5.11 11.40 1.94
N ARG A 126 3.78 11.40 2.00
CA ARG A 126 3.00 10.61 2.97
C ARG A 126 1.75 10.03 2.31
N TRP A 127 1.23 8.94 2.87
CA TRP A 127 -0.05 8.38 2.46
C TRP A 127 -1.22 9.24 2.96
N ARG A 128 -2.24 9.37 2.11
CA ARG A 128 -3.52 10.03 2.40
C ARG A 128 -4.68 9.16 1.93
N VAL A 129 -5.77 9.13 2.67
CA VAL A 129 -6.98 8.38 2.30
C VAL A 129 -7.76 9.18 1.25
N ASP A 130 -7.92 8.63 0.05
CA ASP A 130 -8.71 9.27 -1.01
C ASP A 130 -10.11 8.67 -1.16
N ALA A 131 -10.31 7.41 -0.79
CA ALA A 131 -11.65 6.82 -0.81
C ALA A 131 -11.79 5.73 0.25
N LEU A 132 -13.01 5.63 0.77
CA LEU A 132 -13.52 4.47 1.48
C LEU A 132 -14.93 4.22 0.93
N GLU A 133 -14.99 3.45 -0.16
CA GLU A 133 -16.21 3.17 -0.94
C GLU A 133 -16.58 1.70 -0.84
#